data_AF-A0A7V4SU92-F1
#
_entry.id   AF-A0A7V4SU92-F1
#
_cell.length_a   1.000
_cell.length_b   1.000
_cell.length_c   1.000
_cell.angle_alpha   90.00
_cell.angle_beta   90.00
_cell.angle_gamma   90.00
#
_symmetry.space_group_name_H-M   'P 1'
#
loop_
_entity.id
_entity.type
_entity.pdbx_description
1 polymer ?
#
loop_
_entity_poly.entity_id
_entity_poly.type
_entity_poly.pdbx_seq_one_letter_code
_entity_poly.pdbx_strand_id
1 'polypeptide(L)'
;MPLITDRNAVLDIYARAAERGWVVPTFCAENLTTMEAILAAAKDYADRIGIPDIPVAIAITNLYSHRSQTLNYTLIGDWRIGLKLWMADLRVLTDYDSPFAKLSVMSHLDHVQPDLDAELLKWDLRSFSSIMFDASALPFDENINITARFVEEHGSEIVVEGACDEIVDAGGNEVSNLTTPENAERYMHETGVDFIVANLGTEHRASAKDLEYHGDLARQIKERVGPKIVLHGTSSVTNDQVRNLFSDGVCKVNIWTALERDSAPVLLEDLVINAAKVAGPRVASRLFEEGYLGPMADRESPSNLGYFTTVHRQGIVFEEMKKIVAGYLEMWYV
;
A
#
# COMPACT_ATOMS: atom_id res chain seq x y z
N MET A 1 -10.38 17.10 -8.93
CA MET A 1 -9.90 17.44 -7.59
C MET A 1 -8.44 17.13 -7.63
N PRO A 2 -7.59 18.15 -7.55
CA PRO A 2 -6.17 17.90 -7.43
C PRO A 2 -5.90 17.00 -6.21
N LEU A 3 -4.78 16.29 -6.25
CA LEU A 3 -4.22 15.54 -5.12
C LEU A 3 -4.43 16.30 -3.80
N ILE A 4 -4.99 15.64 -2.80
CA ILE A 4 -5.39 16.27 -1.54
C ILE A 4 -4.23 16.21 -0.56
N THR A 5 -3.49 17.31 -0.38
CA THR A 5 -2.35 17.37 0.55
C THR A 5 -2.58 18.27 1.76
N ASP A 6 -3.68 19.04 1.77
CA ASP A 6 -4.04 19.84 2.95
C ASP A 6 -4.43 18.92 4.11
N ARG A 7 -3.74 19.08 5.24
CA ARG A 7 -3.94 18.28 6.45
C ARG A 7 -5.41 18.21 6.89
N ASN A 8 -6.10 19.34 6.95
CA ASN A 8 -7.48 19.37 7.45
C ASN A 8 -8.42 18.66 6.47
N ALA A 9 -8.21 18.84 5.16
CA ALA A 9 -8.95 18.10 4.15
C ALA A 9 -8.73 16.58 4.25
N VAL A 10 -7.51 16.13 4.57
CA VAL A 10 -7.20 14.71 4.82
C VAL A 10 -7.96 14.19 6.04
N LEU A 11 -7.90 14.91 7.17
CA LEU A 11 -8.63 14.53 8.38
C LEU A 11 -10.16 14.50 8.17
N ASP A 12 -10.70 15.46 7.41
CA ASP A 12 -12.11 15.48 7.03
C ASP A 12 -12.53 14.28 6.18
N ILE A 13 -11.64 13.79 5.31
CA ILE A 13 -11.87 12.57 4.52
C ILE A 13 -11.99 11.36 5.45
N TYR A 14 -11.07 11.21 6.40
CA TYR A 14 -11.14 10.12 7.38
C TYR A 14 -12.38 10.24 8.28
N ALA A 15 -12.78 11.45 8.66
CA ALA A 15 -14.02 11.67 9.41
C ALA A 15 -15.26 11.24 8.61
N ARG A 16 -15.37 11.63 7.33
CA ARG A 16 -16.47 11.19 6.44
C ARG A 16 -16.46 9.69 6.17
N ALA A 17 -15.28 9.08 6.05
CA ALA A 17 -15.15 7.63 5.93
C ALA A 17 -15.66 6.95 7.22
N ALA A 18 -15.32 7.50 8.39
CA ALA A 18 -15.76 6.97 9.67
C ALA A 18 -17.28 7.04 9.86
N GLU A 19 -17.94 8.11 9.40
CA GLU A 19 -19.42 8.22 9.40
C GLU A 19 -20.10 7.11 8.59
N ARG A 20 -19.41 6.58 7.58
CA ARG A 20 -19.89 5.49 6.71
C ARG A 20 -19.45 4.11 7.17
N GLY A 21 -18.62 4.03 8.21
CA GLY A 21 -18.05 2.76 8.65
C GLY A 21 -16.96 2.21 7.73
N TRP A 22 -16.29 3.09 6.98
CA TRP A 22 -15.34 2.70 5.94
C TRP A 22 -13.90 2.65 6.42
N VAL A 23 -13.14 1.71 5.86
CA VAL A 23 -11.68 1.62 6.01
C VAL A 23 -11.01 2.19 4.78
N VAL A 24 -10.17 3.21 4.93
CA VAL A 24 -9.47 3.82 3.79
C VAL A 24 -8.34 2.88 3.30
N PRO A 25 -8.44 2.33 2.08
CA PRO A 25 -7.39 1.50 1.54
C PRO A 25 -6.23 2.38 1.07
N THR A 26 -5.02 1.97 1.45
CA THR A 26 -3.78 2.66 1.13
C THR A 26 -2.88 1.68 0.39
N PHE A 27 -2.70 1.92 -0.91
CA PHE A 27 -2.00 0.99 -1.79
C PHE A 27 -0.61 1.54 -2.13
N CYS A 28 0.45 0.79 -1.87
CA CYS A 28 1.78 1.21 -2.30
C CYS A 28 1.95 0.99 -3.81
N ALA A 29 2.45 2.00 -4.52
CA ALA A 29 2.65 1.96 -5.97
C ALA A 29 4.09 2.32 -6.32
N GLU A 30 4.83 1.35 -6.84
CA GLU A 30 6.26 1.51 -7.19
C GLU A 30 6.51 1.78 -8.68
N ASN A 31 5.44 1.93 -9.48
CA ASN A 31 5.51 2.30 -10.89
C ASN A 31 4.17 2.90 -11.35
N LEU A 32 4.17 3.50 -12.55
CA LEU A 32 2.99 4.10 -13.16
C LEU A 32 1.83 3.11 -13.38
N THR A 33 2.12 1.87 -13.80
CA THR A 33 1.08 0.86 -14.07
C THR A 33 0.31 0.49 -12.81
N THR A 34 0.99 0.28 -11.69
CA THR A 34 0.35 0.00 -10.40
C THR A 34 -0.52 1.19 -9.97
N MET A 35 0.01 2.42 -10.09
CA MET A 35 -0.73 3.65 -9.75
C MET A 35 -2.00 3.81 -10.59
N GLU A 36 -1.93 3.65 -11.91
CA GLU A 36 -3.10 3.70 -12.78
C GLU A 36 -4.10 2.58 -12.47
N ALA A 37 -3.64 1.36 -12.18
CA ALA A 37 -4.53 0.24 -11.87
C ALA A 37 -5.37 0.52 -10.60
N ILE A 38 -4.74 1.08 -9.56
CA ILE A 38 -5.43 1.47 -8.33
C ILE A 38 -6.48 2.54 -8.61
N LEU A 39 -6.10 3.62 -9.31
CA LEU A 39 -7.01 4.72 -9.62
C LEU A 39 -8.16 4.29 -10.54
N ALA A 40 -7.88 3.44 -11.54
CA ALA A 40 -8.89 2.90 -12.43
C ALA A 40 -9.90 2.00 -11.69
N ALA A 41 -9.43 1.12 -10.82
CA ALA A 41 -10.32 0.30 -10.00
C ALA A 41 -11.17 1.13 -9.04
N ALA A 42 -10.57 2.12 -8.37
CA ALA A 42 -11.30 3.05 -7.51
C ALA A 42 -12.37 3.82 -8.29
N LYS A 43 -12.04 4.32 -9.48
CA LYS A 43 -12.99 5.01 -10.35
C LYS A 43 -14.13 4.09 -10.79
N ASP A 44 -13.83 2.90 -11.27
CA ASP A 44 -14.84 1.93 -11.72
C ASP A 44 -15.76 1.53 -10.55
N TYR A 45 -15.21 1.35 -9.35
CA TYR A 45 -15.97 1.09 -8.13
C TYR A 45 -16.88 2.28 -7.76
N ALA A 46 -16.33 3.50 -7.74
CA ALA A 46 -17.03 4.74 -7.45
C ALA A 46 -18.24 4.94 -8.38
N ASP A 47 -18.05 4.74 -9.69
CA ASP A 47 -19.10 4.81 -10.69
C ASP A 47 -20.19 3.75 -10.44
N ARG A 48 -19.79 2.53 -10.06
CA ARG A 48 -20.71 1.42 -9.77
C ARG A 48 -21.60 1.68 -8.55
N ILE A 49 -21.05 2.27 -7.49
CA ILE A 49 -21.81 2.56 -6.25
C ILE A 49 -22.47 3.94 -6.26
N GLY A 50 -22.21 4.76 -7.28
CA GLY A 50 -22.77 6.11 -7.42
C GLY A 50 -22.20 7.13 -6.44
N ILE A 51 -21.00 6.89 -5.89
CA ILE A 51 -20.30 7.79 -4.96
C ILE A 51 -18.98 8.18 -5.62
N PRO A 52 -18.92 9.35 -6.29
CA PRO A 52 -17.81 9.69 -7.18
C PRO A 52 -16.51 10.06 -6.46
N ASP A 53 -16.59 10.40 -5.18
CA ASP A 53 -15.52 10.98 -4.36
C ASP A 53 -14.98 10.03 -3.28
N ILE A 54 -15.07 8.71 -3.51
CA ILE A 54 -14.52 7.73 -2.56
C ILE A 54 -13.04 8.03 -2.26
N PRO A 55 -12.60 7.82 -1.01
CA PRO A 55 -11.20 7.97 -0.66
C PRO A 55 -10.34 6.84 -1.21
N VAL A 56 -9.10 7.16 -1.56
CA VAL A 56 -8.04 6.17 -1.79
C VAL A 56 -6.70 6.85 -1.56
N ALA A 57 -5.79 6.16 -0.87
CA ALA A 57 -4.43 6.65 -0.70
C ALA A 57 -3.47 5.83 -1.58
N ILE A 58 -2.58 6.54 -2.27
CA ILE A 58 -1.45 5.97 -2.98
C ILE A 58 -0.22 6.18 -2.11
N ALA A 59 0.45 5.10 -1.75
CA ALA A 59 1.60 5.11 -0.86
C ALA A 59 2.90 4.81 -1.60
N ILE A 60 4.01 5.20 -0.98
CA ILE A 60 5.34 4.78 -1.40
C ILE A 60 6.29 4.72 -0.20
N THR A 61 7.12 3.68 -0.14
CA THR A 61 8.24 3.61 0.80
C THR A 61 9.49 4.25 0.22
N ASN A 62 10.28 4.92 1.06
CA ASN A 62 11.52 5.55 0.61
C ASN A 62 12.73 4.62 0.73
N LEU A 63 13.47 4.69 1.85
CA LEU A 63 14.66 3.86 2.09
C LEU A 63 14.40 2.66 2.99
N TYR A 64 13.13 2.31 3.18
CA TYR A 64 12.72 1.12 3.93
C TYR A 64 13.43 -0.14 3.37
N SER A 65 14.10 -0.87 4.26
CA SER A 65 15.07 -1.91 3.90
C SER A 65 14.44 -3.11 3.20
N HIS A 66 13.19 -3.45 3.53
CA HIS A 66 12.49 -4.59 2.95
C HIS A 66 12.01 -4.31 1.52
N ARG A 67 11.67 -3.05 1.21
CA ARG A 67 11.30 -2.62 -0.12
C ARG A 67 11.50 -1.11 -0.27
N SER A 68 12.60 -0.68 -0.88
CA SER A 68 12.87 0.74 -1.12
C SER A 68 12.25 1.19 -2.45
N GLN A 69 10.96 1.55 -2.46
CA GLN A 69 10.22 1.75 -3.71
C GLN A 69 10.68 2.99 -4.48
N THR A 70 11.03 4.09 -3.80
CA THR A 70 11.56 5.27 -4.47
C THR A 70 12.88 4.99 -5.20
N LEU A 71 13.77 4.16 -4.64
CA LEU A 71 14.99 3.72 -5.33
C LEU A 71 14.65 2.89 -6.58
N ASN A 72 13.64 2.02 -6.49
CA ASN A 72 13.24 1.11 -7.56
C ASN A 72 12.32 1.75 -8.61
N TYR A 73 11.80 2.94 -8.37
CA TYR A 73 10.90 3.65 -9.27
C TYR A 73 11.53 3.91 -10.64
N THR A 74 12.86 4.06 -10.68
CA THR A 74 13.63 4.15 -11.92
C THR A 74 14.88 3.28 -11.84
N LEU A 75 15.38 2.85 -12.99
CA LEU A 75 16.65 2.10 -13.08
C LEU A 75 17.89 2.93 -12.72
N ILE A 76 17.74 4.23 -12.45
CA ILE A 76 18.82 5.09 -11.97
C ILE A 76 19.20 4.73 -10.53
N GLY A 77 18.25 4.22 -9.74
CA GLY A 77 18.49 3.88 -8.33
C GLY A 77 18.72 5.11 -7.44
N ASP A 78 18.14 6.27 -7.79
CA ASP A 78 18.17 7.48 -6.96
C ASP A 78 16.77 7.76 -6.42
N TRP A 79 16.62 7.66 -5.09
CA TRP A 79 15.34 7.82 -4.40
C TRP A 79 14.75 9.22 -4.60
N ARG A 80 15.58 10.25 -4.78
CA ARG A 80 15.11 11.63 -5.00
C ARG A 80 14.45 11.76 -6.36
N ILE A 81 15.04 11.12 -7.37
CA ILE A 81 14.48 11.10 -8.72
C ILE A 81 13.19 10.27 -8.71
N GLY A 82 13.22 9.09 -8.08
CA GLY A 82 12.04 8.22 -8.00
C GLY A 82 10.86 8.87 -7.29
N LEU A 83 11.07 9.48 -6.12
CA LEU A 83 10.00 10.16 -5.38
C LEU A 83 9.44 11.36 -6.15
N LYS A 84 10.30 12.14 -6.84
CA LYS A 84 9.86 13.27 -7.66
C LYS A 84 9.01 12.82 -8.85
N LEU A 85 9.38 11.71 -9.50
CA LEU A 85 8.60 11.15 -10.61
C LEU A 85 7.29 10.56 -10.10
N TRP A 86 7.32 9.82 -8.99
CA TRP A 86 6.11 9.31 -8.35
C TRP A 86 5.11 10.42 -8.01
N MET A 87 5.58 11.52 -7.42
CA MET A 87 4.75 12.70 -7.17
C MET A 87 4.25 13.38 -8.44
N ALA A 88 5.07 13.43 -9.50
CA ALA A 88 4.67 14.02 -10.77
C ALA A 88 3.57 13.19 -11.45
N ASP A 89 3.75 11.88 -11.51
CA ASP A 89 2.76 10.94 -12.07
C ASP A 89 1.44 11.04 -11.30
N LEU A 90 1.48 11.03 -9.97
CA LEU A 90 0.28 11.14 -9.15
C LEU A 90 -0.45 12.47 -9.35
N ARG A 91 0.28 13.58 -9.47
CA ARG A 91 -0.31 14.91 -9.74
C ARG A 91 -0.98 14.97 -11.10
N VAL A 92 -0.34 14.45 -12.15
CA VAL A 92 -0.90 14.42 -13.50
C VAL A 92 -2.13 13.52 -13.57
N LEU A 93 -2.05 12.33 -12.97
CA LEU A 93 -3.18 11.39 -12.93
C LEU A 93 -4.35 11.89 -12.09
N THR A 94 -4.16 12.86 -11.19
CA THR A 94 -5.23 13.41 -10.36
C THR A 94 -5.61 14.84 -10.73
N ASP A 95 -5.13 15.35 -11.87
CA ASP A 95 -5.42 16.72 -12.30
C ASP A 95 -6.91 16.91 -12.67
N TYR A 96 -7.36 18.16 -12.83
CA TYR A 96 -8.78 18.49 -13.03
C TYR A 96 -9.41 17.93 -14.31
N ASP A 97 -8.61 17.67 -15.34
CA ASP A 97 -9.03 17.10 -16.62
C ASP A 97 -8.78 15.59 -16.72
N SER A 98 -8.23 14.98 -15.66
CA SER A 98 -8.03 13.54 -15.57
C SER A 98 -9.35 12.76 -15.43
N PRO A 99 -9.46 11.53 -15.95
CA PRO A 99 -10.59 10.63 -15.65
C PRO A 99 -10.75 10.33 -14.16
N PHE A 100 -9.70 10.51 -13.35
CA PHE A 100 -9.69 10.24 -11.91
C PHE A 100 -9.99 11.49 -11.07
N ALA A 101 -10.27 12.63 -11.70
CA ALA A 101 -10.44 13.92 -11.03
C ALA A 101 -11.57 13.95 -9.97
N LYS A 102 -12.51 13.01 -9.97
CA LYS A 102 -13.59 13.02 -8.97
C LYS A 102 -13.21 12.28 -7.67
N LEU A 103 -12.21 11.40 -7.71
CA LEU A 103 -11.78 10.63 -6.56
C LEU A 103 -11.14 11.52 -5.50
N SER A 104 -11.28 11.13 -4.23
CA SER A 104 -10.58 11.76 -3.11
C SER A 104 -9.21 11.09 -2.92
N VAL A 105 -8.22 11.47 -3.75
CA VAL A 105 -6.90 10.83 -3.75
C VAL A 105 -5.95 11.51 -2.78
N MET A 106 -5.26 10.70 -1.98
CA MET A 106 -4.23 11.11 -1.02
C MET A 106 -2.89 10.44 -1.36
N SER A 107 -1.78 11.10 -1.04
CA SER A 107 -0.42 10.56 -1.15
C SER A 107 0.14 10.28 0.25
N HIS A 108 0.65 9.07 0.47
CA HIS A 108 1.19 8.62 1.75
C HIS A 108 2.66 8.25 1.65
N LEU A 109 3.50 8.76 2.56
CA LEU A 109 4.86 8.28 2.75
C LEU A 109 4.84 7.14 3.77
N ASP A 110 5.18 5.93 3.33
CA ASP A 110 5.09 4.71 4.14
C ASP A 110 6.46 4.35 4.74
N HIS A 111 6.49 3.89 5.99
CA HIS A 111 7.69 3.53 6.74
C HIS A 111 8.85 4.56 6.65
N VAL A 112 8.60 5.85 6.93
CA VAL A 112 9.66 6.86 6.96
C VAL A 112 10.42 6.77 8.27
N GLN A 113 11.69 6.38 8.20
CA GLN A 113 12.52 6.13 9.38
C GLN A 113 13.39 7.35 9.72
N PRO A 114 13.49 7.75 10.99
CA PRO A 114 14.18 8.99 11.39
C PRO A 114 15.66 9.04 11.00
N ASP A 115 16.32 7.89 10.94
CA ASP A 115 17.74 7.76 10.62
C ASP A 115 17.99 7.61 9.11
N LEU A 116 17.32 6.66 8.45
CA LEU A 116 17.50 6.39 7.03
C LEU A 116 16.94 7.51 6.15
N ASP A 117 15.80 8.10 6.53
CA ASP A 117 15.09 9.09 5.74
C ASP A 117 15.32 10.54 6.22
N ALA A 118 16.35 10.78 7.02
CA ALA A 118 16.68 12.10 7.58
C ALA A 118 16.82 13.22 6.53
N GLU A 119 17.14 12.90 5.28
CA GLU A 119 17.15 13.87 4.18
C GLU A 119 15.76 14.14 3.61
N LEU A 120 14.91 13.12 3.46
CA LEU A 120 13.52 13.26 3.04
C LEU A 120 12.74 14.11 4.06
N LEU A 121 12.99 13.93 5.35
CA LEU A 121 12.35 14.70 6.43
C LEU A 121 12.68 16.22 6.37
N LYS A 122 13.70 16.63 5.60
CA LYS A 122 14.02 18.05 5.34
C LYS A 122 13.30 18.63 4.13
N TRP A 123 12.56 17.81 3.38
CA TRP A 123 11.77 18.28 2.25
C TRP A 123 10.48 18.94 2.73
N ASP A 124 9.76 19.58 1.80
CA ASP A 124 8.46 20.17 2.08
C ASP A 124 7.38 19.08 2.21
N LEU A 125 7.15 18.63 3.45
CA LEU A 125 6.19 17.56 3.76
C LEU A 125 4.74 17.94 3.42
N ARG A 126 4.40 19.23 3.29
CA ARG A 126 3.08 19.70 2.82
C ARG A 126 2.75 19.26 1.39
N SER A 127 3.74 18.73 0.67
CA SER A 127 3.56 18.09 -0.63
C SER A 127 2.90 16.71 -0.54
N PHE A 128 2.74 16.15 0.66
CA PHE A 128 2.13 14.85 0.92
C PHE A 128 0.91 15.00 1.83
N SER A 129 -0.01 14.03 1.78
CA SER A 129 -1.23 14.00 2.58
C SER A 129 -0.98 13.46 3.97
N SER A 130 -0.20 12.37 4.05
CA SER A 130 0.16 11.75 5.32
C SER A 130 1.53 11.10 5.27
N ILE A 131 2.10 10.86 6.44
CA ILE A 131 3.38 10.19 6.66
C ILE A 131 3.24 9.19 7.80
N MET A 132 3.74 7.97 7.59
CA MET A 132 4.05 7.05 8.67
C MET A 132 5.47 7.35 9.15
N PHE A 133 5.58 7.95 10.33
CA PHE A 133 6.85 8.14 11.01
C PHE A 133 7.16 6.90 11.83
N ASP A 134 8.08 6.09 11.30
CA ASP A 134 8.38 4.76 11.82
C ASP A 134 9.67 4.78 12.65
N ALA A 135 9.51 5.04 13.94
CA ALA A 135 10.55 4.91 14.95
C ALA A 135 10.40 3.60 15.77
N SER A 136 9.68 2.61 15.24
CA SER A 136 9.30 1.40 15.99
C SER A 136 10.47 0.51 16.38
N ALA A 137 11.60 0.59 15.65
CA ALA A 137 12.84 -0.12 15.98
C ALA A 137 13.56 0.43 17.22
N LEU A 138 13.13 1.58 17.76
CA LEU A 138 13.67 2.13 18.99
C LEU A 138 12.91 1.58 20.21
N PRO A 139 13.54 1.55 21.40
CA PRO A 139 12.82 1.27 22.64
C PRO A 139 11.57 2.15 22.78
N PHE A 140 10.47 1.59 23.29
CA PHE A 140 9.15 2.23 23.31
C PHE A 140 9.15 3.70 23.80
N ASP A 141 9.84 4.01 24.90
CA ASP A 141 9.93 5.39 25.40
C ASP A 141 10.73 6.31 24.47
N GLU A 142 11.76 5.79 23.80
CA GLU A 142 12.54 6.56 22.82
C GLU A 142 11.73 6.80 21.54
N ASN A 143 10.98 5.79 21.08
CA ASN A 143 10.01 5.91 19.98
C ASN A 143 8.97 7.01 20.28
N ILE A 144 8.36 7.00 21.47
CA ILE A 144 7.43 8.07 21.90
C ILE A 144 8.12 9.44 21.82
N ASN A 145 9.30 9.57 22.43
CA ASN A 145 10.01 10.85 22.50
C ASN A 145 10.34 11.41 21.11
N ILE A 146 10.88 10.59 20.20
CA ILE A 146 11.25 11.06 18.87
C ILE A 146 10.03 11.36 18.00
N THR A 147 8.98 10.54 18.10
CA THR A 147 7.72 10.74 17.37
C THR A 147 6.99 11.99 17.86
N ALA A 148 6.95 12.24 19.17
CA ALA A 148 6.37 13.46 19.74
C ALA A 148 7.04 14.73 19.22
N ARG A 149 8.38 14.75 19.13
CA ARG A 149 9.11 15.88 18.52
C ARG A 149 8.76 16.05 17.05
N PHE A 150 8.67 14.95 16.30
CA PHE A 150 8.27 15.02 14.89
C PHE A 150 6.86 15.61 14.72
N VAL A 151 5.91 15.19 15.57
CA VAL A 151 4.55 15.75 15.60
C VAL A 151 4.55 17.23 16.01
N GLU A 152 5.36 17.64 16.99
CA GLU A 152 5.50 19.05 17.39
C GLU A 152 6.00 19.91 16.22
N GLU A 153 6.97 19.41 15.45
CA GLU A 153 7.58 20.13 14.33
C GLU A 153 6.70 20.15 13.07
N HIS A 154 6.07 19.01 12.72
CA HIS A 154 5.42 18.81 11.42
C HIS A 154 3.93 18.46 11.50
N GLY A 155 3.40 18.14 12.67
CA GLY A 155 2.02 17.69 12.84
C GLY A 155 0.97 18.74 12.47
N SER A 156 1.34 20.02 12.34
CA SER A 156 0.44 21.06 11.81
C SER A 156 0.37 21.10 10.28
N GLU A 157 1.31 20.44 9.59
CA GLU A 157 1.52 20.50 8.15
C GLU A 157 1.05 19.24 7.41
N ILE A 158 1.14 18.08 8.06
CA ILE A 158 0.87 16.76 7.46
C ILE A 158 0.16 15.87 8.48
N VAL A 159 -0.64 14.89 8.00
CA VAL A 159 -1.22 13.85 8.86
C VAL A 159 -0.15 12.83 9.25
N VAL A 160 0.00 12.55 10.54
CA VAL A 160 1.06 11.70 11.08
C VAL A 160 0.49 10.40 11.62
N GLU A 161 1.04 9.31 11.14
CA GLU A 161 0.84 7.97 11.68
C GLU A 161 2.12 7.57 12.42
N GLY A 162 1.98 7.08 13.65
CA GLY A 162 3.12 6.58 14.42
C GLY A 162 3.06 5.07 14.59
N ALA A 163 4.21 4.41 14.43
CA ALA A 163 4.35 2.98 14.64
C ALA A 163 4.60 2.66 16.11
N CYS A 164 3.62 2.07 16.79
CA CYS A 164 3.64 1.89 18.25
C CYS A 164 4.71 0.90 18.74
N ASP A 165 4.79 -0.26 18.08
CA ASP A 165 5.68 -1.35 18.49
C ASP A 165 6.54 -1.80 17.30
N GLU A 166 7.74 -2.32 17.60
CA GLU A 166 8.68 -2.81 16.60
C GLU A 166 8.04 -3.88 15.72
N ILE A 167 7.89 -3.61 14.43
CA ILE A 167 7.54 -4.63 13.45
C ILE A 167 8.84 -5.40 13.13
N VAL A 168 9.22 -6.35 14.00
CA VAL A 168 10.48 -7.12 13.90
C VAL A 168 10.40 -8.12 12.75
N ASP A 169 10.87 -7.79 11.53
CA ASP A 169 10.76 -8.72 10.41
C ASP A 169 12.10 -9.39 9.98
N ALA A 170 12.03 -10.73 9.91
CA ALA A 170 12.89 -11.70 9.22
C ALA A 170 14.43 -11.57 9.38
N GLY A 171 14.95 -11.90 10.56
CA GLY A 171 16.38 -12.17 10.77
C GLY A 171 16.75 -12.53 12.22
N GLY A 172 15.96 -12.09 13.19
CA GLY A 172 16.05 -12.47 14.60
C GLY A 172 14.98 -13.48 14.99
N ASN A 173 15.29 -14.38 15.93
CA ASN A 173 14.34 -15.34 16.50
C ASN A 173 13.34 -14.69 17.49
N GLU A 174 13.15 -13.37 17.46
CA GLU A 174 12.31 -12.65 18.43
C GLU A 174 10.93 -12.38 17.84
N VAL A 175 9.90 -12.79 18.59
CA VAL A 175 8.50 -12.52 18.29
C VAL A 175 8.24 -11.06 18.65
N SER A 176 7.83 -10.24 17.67
CA SER A 176 7.32 -8.90 17.95
C SER A 176 6.07 -9.04 18.83
N ASN A 177 6.02 -8.28 19.92
CA ASN A 177 4.88 -8.30 20.82
C ASN A 177 3.69 -7.59 20.16
N LEU A 178 2.50 -8.15 20.32
CA LEU A 178 1.26 -7.49 19.93
C LEU A 178 1.09 -6.17 20.70
N THR A 179 0.56 -5.15 20.04
CA THR A 179 0.28 -3.86 20.68
C THR A 179 -0.80 -4.01 21.75
N THR A 180 -0.49 -3.63 22.99
CA THR A 180 -1.46 -3.65 24.09
C THR A 180 -2.35 -2.40 24.08
N PRO A 181 -3.59 -2.45 24.62
CA PRO A 181 -4.43 -1.26 24.75
C PRO A 181 -3.77 -0.14 25.55
N GLU A 182 -3.02 -0.48 26.59
CA GLU A 182 -2.29 0.47 27.43
C GLU A 182 -1.14 1.13 26.67
N ASN A 183 -0.37 0.37 25.89
CA ASN A 183 0.68 0.93 25.04
C ASN A 183 0.08 1.85 23.98
N ALA A 184 -1.01 1.43 23.33
CA ALA A 184 -1.68 2.25 22.32
C ALA A 184 -2.21 3.58 22.88
N GLU A 185 -2.87 3.54 24.03
CA GLU A 185 -3.36 4.74 24.73
C GLU A 185 -2.21 5.68 25.08
N ARG A 186 -1.16 5.14 25.69
CA ARG A 186 0.02 5.90 26.10
C ARG A 186 0.74 6.51 24.90
N TYR A 187 0.95 5.71 23.85
CA TYR A 187 1.64 6.13 22.63
C TYR A 187 0.88 7.27 21.95
N MET A 188 -0.43 7.13 21.72
CA MET A 188 -1.22 8.20 21.11
C MET A 188 -1.26 9.47 21.96
N HIS A 189 -1.39 9.35 23.29
CA HIS A 189 -1.44 10.49 24.18
C HIS A 189 -0.10 11.25 24.25
N GLU A 190 1.02 10.53 24.39
CA GLU A 190 2.34 11.15 24.56
C GLU A 190 2.96 11.63 23.24
N THR A 191 2.61 11.02 22.10
CA THR A 191 3.12 11.44 20.78
C THR A 191 2.26 12.48 20.08
N GLY A 192 0.95 12.47 20.29
CA GLY A 192 0.01 13.35 19.58
C GLY A 192 -0.23 12.97 18.12
N VAL A 193 0.12 11.75 17.69
CA VAL A 193 -0.15 11.27 16.32
C VAL A 193 -1.65 11.22 16.00
N ASP A 194 -1.98 11.31 14.72
CA ASP A 194 -3.36 11.26 14.24
C ASP A 194 -3.89 9.82 14.22
N PHE A 195 -3.04 8.89 13.79
CA PHE A 195 -3.33 7.47 13.70
C PHE A 195 -2.20 6.63 14.30
N ILE A 196 -2.54 5.43 14.73
CA ILE A 196 -1.61 4.48 15.35
C ILE A 196 -1.49 3.22 14.51
N VAL A 197 -0.28 2.89 14.09
CA VAL A 197 0.03 1.58 13.52
C VAL A 197 0.23 0.62 14.67
N ALA A 198 -0.60 -0.42 14.73
CA ALA A 198 -0.62 -1.41 15.81
C ALA A 198 -0.31 -2.81 15.26
N ASN A 199 0.56 -3.55 15.95
CA ASN A 199 0.79 -4.95 15.64
C ASN A 199 -0.37 -5.79 16.17
N LEU A 200 -1.18 -6.30 15.25
CA LEU A 200 -2.39 -7.10 15.52
C LEU A 200 -2.28 -8.53 14.95
N GLY A 201 -1.05 -9.03 14.73
CA GLY A 201 -0.78 -10.40 14.29
C GLY A 201 -0.83 -10.61 12.77
N THR A 202 -1.03 -9.54 12.00
CA THR A 202 -1.09 -9.57 10.53
C THR A 202 0.29 -9.45 9.86
N GLU A 203 1.30 -9.03 10.61
CA GLU A 203 2.67 -8.87 10.16
C GLU A 203 3.54 -9.96 10.80
N HIS A 204 4.15 -10.82 9.97
CA HIS A 204 5.35 -11.64 10.21
C HIS A 204 5.36 -12.82 9.22
N ARG A 205 6.52 -13.10 8.62
CA ARG A 205 6.68 -14.09 7.52
C ARG A 205 6.73 -15.55 7.98
N ALA A 206 5.75 -16.01 8.76
CA ALA A 206 5.41 -17.42 8.71
C ALA A 206 4.64 -17.66 7.40
N SER A 207 4.88 -18.78 6.72
CA SER A 207 4.04 -19.20 5.59
C SER A 207 2.56 -18.96 5.93
N ALA A 208 1.79 -18.37 5.01
CA ALA A 208 0.43 -17.82 5.17
C ALA A 208 -0.64 -18.70 5.87
N LYS A 209 -0.31 -19.89 6.36
CA LYS A 209 -1.21 -20.81 7.04
C LYS A 209 -1.48 -20.49 8.51
N ASP A 210 -0.64 -19.70 9.19
CA ASP A 210 -0.73 -19.55 10.65
C ASP A 210 -0.86 -18.10 11.16
N LEU A 211 -1.04 -17.11 10.27
CA LEU A 211 -1.26 -15.72 10.69
C LEU A 211 -2.73 -15.49 11.02
N GLU A 212 -2.96 -14.87 12.18
CA GLU A 212 -4.27 -14.59 12.74
C GLU A 212 -4.37 -13.10 13.06
N TYR A 213 -5.41 -12.45 12.53
CA TYR A 213 -5.76 -11.09 12.91
C TYR A 213 -6.49 -11.09 14.26
N HIS A 214 -5.92 -10.39 15.24
CA HIS A 214 -6.47 -10.29 16.59
C HIS A 214 -7.52 -9.17 16.72
N GLY A 215 -8.70 -9.35 16.11
CA GLY A 215 -9.79 -8.36 16.15
C GLY A 215 -10.32 -8.04 17.56
N ASP A 216 -10.29 -9.01 18.48
CA ASP A 216 -10.63 -8.79 19.89
C ASP A 216 -9.70 -7.79 20.58
N LEU A 217 -8.41 -7.82 20.22
CA LEU A 217 -7.40 -6.89 20.72
C LEU A 217 -7.57 -5.51 20.07
N ALA A 218 -7.83 -5.47 18.76
CA ALA A 218 -8.14 -4.23 18.05
C ALA A 218 -9.33 -3.48 18.68
N ARG A 219 -10.40 -4.20 19.05
CA ARG A 219 -11.55 -3.61 19.76
C ARG A 219 -11.19 -3.04 21.13
N GLN A 220 -10.32 -3.71 21.89
CA GLN A 220 -9.83 -3.19 23.17
C GLN A 220 -8.98 -1.92 22.97
N ILE A 221 -8.15 -1.86 21.93
CA ILE A 221 -7.41 -0.64 21.57
C ILE A 221 -8.38 0.48 21.18
N LYS A 222 -9.38 0.18 20.34
CA LYS A 222 -10.41 1.13 19.92
C LYS A 222 -11.14 1.76 21.12
N GLU A 223 -11.41 1.01 22.17
CA GLU A 223 -12.04 1.55 23.39
C GLU A 223 -11.19 2.64 24.07
N ARG A 224 -9.86 2.63 23.85
CA ARG A 224 -8.92 3.63 24.39
C ARG A 224 -8.71 4.81 23.46
N VAL A 225 -8.55 4.55 22.15
CA VAL A 225 -8.08 5.57 21.20
C VAL A 225 -9.09 5.94 20.10
N GLY A 226 -10.23 5.27 20.04
CA GLY A 226 -11.23 5.44 18.98
C GLY A 226 -10.86 4.73 17.67
N PRO A 227 -11.55 5.02 16.56
CA PRO A 227 -11.33 4.39 15.26
C PRO A 227 -10.11 5.03 14.55
N LYS A 228 -8.93 4.84 15.12
CA LYS A 228 -7.66 5.45 14.67
C LYS A 228 -6.57 4.44 14.33
N ILE A 229 -6.92 3.15 14.27
CA ILE A 229 -5.95 2.08 14.07
C ILE A 229 -5.62 1.97 12.57
N VAL A 230 -4.33 1.90 12.27
CA VAL A 230 -3.79 1.56 10.96
C VAL A 230 -3.30 0.12 11.02
N LEU A 231 -3.69 -0.68 10.03
CA LEU A 231 -3.31 -2.08 9.93
C LEU A 231 -2.42 -2.31 8.71
N HIS A 232 -1.35 -3.06 8.91
CA HIS A 232 -0.45 -3.50 7.83
C HIS A 232 -0.55 -5.02 7.66
N GLY A 233 0.11 -5.58 6.63
CA GLY A 233 0.22 -7.03 6.46
C GLY A 233 -1.08 -7.77 6.10
N THR A 234 -2.15 -7.09 5.72
CA THR A 234 -3.45 -7.73 5.46
C THR A 234 -3.44 -8.72 4.29
N SER A 235 -2.45 -8.64 3.40
CA SER A 235 -2.21 -9.62 2.32
C SER A 235 -1.81 -11.02 2.79
N SER A 236 -1.51 -11.16 4.09
CA SER A 236 -1.02 -12.39 4.72
C SER A 236 -2.10 -13.12 5.52
N VAL A 237 -3.29 -12.54 5.64
CA VAL A 237 -4.48 -13.13 6.27
C VAL A 237 -5.61 -13.26 5.26
N THR A 238 -6.63 -14.06 5.57
CA THR A 238 -7.75 -14.28 4.66
C THR A 238 -8.68 -13.07 4.61
N ASN A 239 -9.32 -12.83 3.46
CA ASN A 239 -10.31 -11.76 3.29
C ASN A 239 -11.44 -11.79 4.33
N ASP A 240 -11.81 -12.98 4.82
CA ASP A 240 -12.83 -13.13 5.86
C ASP A 240 -12.39 -12.54 7.21
N GLN A 241 -11.10 -12.65 7.56
CA GLN A 241 -10.55 -12.08 8.80
C GLN A 241 -10.57 -10.55 8.77
N VAL A 242 -10.34 -9.95 7.61
CA VAL A 242 -10.20 -8.50 7.43
C VAL A 242 -11.46 -7.83 6.87
N ARG A 243 -12.60 -8.52 6.87
CA ARG A 243 -13.84 -7.98 6.27
C ARG A 243 -14.45 -6.83 7.07
N ASN A 244 -14.47 -6.93 8.39
CA ASN A 244 -15.21 -6.02 9.27
C ASN A 244 -14.30 -5.07 10.08
N LEU A 245 -13.15 -4.71 9.52
CA LEU A 245 -12.06 -3.98 10.20
C LEU A 245 -12.49 -2.66 10.85
N PHE A 246 -13.40 -1.89 10.24
CA PHE A 246 -13.84 -0.64 10.84
C PHE A 246 -14.57 -0.83 12.18
N SER A 247 -15.37 -1.90 12.28
CA SER A 247 -16.06 -2.22 13.54
C SER A 247 -15.07 -2.52 14.67
N ASP A 248 -13.88 -3.00 14.33
CA ASP A 248 -12.79 -3.25 15.25
C ASP A 248 -11.95 -1.98 15.58
N GLY A 249 -12.14 -0.88 14.85
CA GLY A 249 -11.45 0.39 15.08
C GLY A 249 -10.35 0.71 14.08
N VAL A 250 -10.16 -0.15 13.07
CA VAL A 250 -9.23 0.07 11.97
C VAL A 250 -9.84 1.04 10.97
N CYS A 251 -9.19 2.18 10.74
CA CYS A 251 -9.65 3.21 9.80
C CYS A 251 -8.82 3.26 8.52
N LYS A 252 -7.65 2.62 8.50
CA LYS A 252 -6.73 2.60 7.36
C LYS A 252 -6.04 1.25 7.26
N VAL A 253 -5.81 0.78 6.03
CA VAL A 253 -5.03 -0.44 5.78
C VAL A 253 -4.00 -0.20 4.68
N ASN A 254 -2.74 -0.57 4.95
CA ASN A 254 -1.65 -0.53 3.97
C ASN A 254 -1.54 -1.86 3.22
N ILE A 255 -1.47 -1.79 1.89
CA ILE A 255 -1.50 -2.94 0.98
C ILE A 255 -0.46 -2.76 -0.12
N TRP A 256 0.38 -3.77 -0.30
CA TRP A 256 1.33 -3.80 -1.43
C TRP A 256 1.51 -5.21 -1.97
N THR A 257 1.89 -6.15 -1.10
CA THR A 257 2.28 -7.51 -1.47
C THR A 257 1.25 -8.22 -2.33
N ALA A 258 -0.06 -8.06 -2.05
CA ALA A 258 -1.11 -8.69 -2.84
C ALA A 258 -1.07 -8.27 -4.33
N LEU A 259 -0.88 -6.97 -4.61
CA LEU A 259 -0.87 -6.44 -5.97
C LEU A 259 0.27 -7.04 -6.80
N GLU A 260 1.48 -7.11 -6.23
CA GLU A 260 2.66 -7.62 -6.93
C GLU A 260 2.70 -9.16 -6.95
N ARG A 261 2.41 -9.81 -5.81
CA ARG A 261 2.46 -11.28 -5.66
C ARG A 261 1.41 -11.98 -6.51
N ASP A 262 0.18 -11.44 -6.57
CA ASP A 262 -0.96 -12.16 -7.15
C ASP A 262 -1.14 -11.85 -8.65
N SER A 263 -0.60 -10.72 -9.14
CA SER A 263 -0.59 -10.41 -10.58
C SER A 263 0.52 -11.14 -11.36
N ALA A 264 1.66 -11.43 -10.73
CA ALA A 264 2.81 -12.06 -11.39
C ALA A 264 2.51 -13.47 -11.93
N PRO A 265 1.79 -14.38 -11.23
CA PRO A 265 1.40 -15.68 -11.77
C PRO A 265 0.53 -15.58 -13.02
N VAL A 266 -0.40 -14.61 -13.07
CA VAL A 266 -1.29 -14.40 -14.22
C VAL A 266 -0.51 -13.95 -15.45
N LEU A 267 0.47 -13.05 -15.25
CA LEU A 267 1.41 -12.67 -16.30
C LEU A 267 2.21 -13.88 -16.79
N LEU A 268 2.76 -14.68 -15.86
CA LEU A 268 3.55 -15.86 -16.21
C LEU A 268 2.71 -16.87 -17.04
N GLU A 269 1.48 -17.14 -16.61
CA GLU A 269 0.58 -18.05 -17.30
C GLU A 269 0.29 -17.57 -18.73
N ASP A 270 -0.05 -16.30 -18.94
CA ASP A 270 -0.30 -15.76 -20.28
C ASP A 270 0.94 -15.88 -21.19
N LEU A 271 2.14 -15.55 -20.67
CA LEU A 271 3.39 -15.64 -21.43
C LEU A 271 3.74 -17.07 -21.81
N VAL A 272 3.45 -18.04 -20.94
CA VAL A 272 3.65 -19.48 -21.21
C VAL A 272 2.65 -19.99 -22.24
N ILE A 273 1.36 -19.66 -22.09
CA ILE A 273 0.31 -20.06 -23.03
C ILE A 273 0.61 -19.50 -24.42
N ASN A 274 1.10 -18.26 -24.52
CA ASN A 274 1.39 -17.58 -25.78
C ASN A 274 2.89 -17.58 -26.17
N ALA A 275 3.66 -18.59 -25.72
CA ALA A 275 5.13 -18.60 -25.86
C ALA A 275 5.64 -18.33 -27.29
N ALA A 276 5.04 -18.92 -28.31
CA ALA A 276 5.42 -18.68 -29.71
C ALA A 276 5.13 -17.25 -30.18
N LYS A 277 4.05 -16.63 -29.71
CA LYS A 277 3.75 -15.23 -30.03
C LYS A 277 4.72 -14.27 -29.33
N VAL A 278 5.13 -14.61 -28.10
CA VAL A 278 6.01 -13.80 -27.23
C VAL A 278 7.50 -13.94 -27.57
N ALA A 279 7.95 -15.12 -27.98
CA ALA A 279 9.38 -15.40 -28.20
C ALA A 279 9.70 -15.90 -29.63
N GLY A 280 8.68 -16.15 -30.44
CA GLY A 280 8.80 -16.79 -31.75
C GLY A 280 8.78 -18.32 -31.67
N PRO A 281 8.32 -19.01 -32.74
CA PRO A 281 8.11 -20.46 -32.73
C PRO A 281 9.42 -21.24 -32.53
N ARG A 282 10.56 -20.70 -32.99
CA ARG A 282 11.88 -21.30 -32.78
C ARG A 282 12.27 -21.35 -31.29
N VAL A 283 12.08 -20.23 -30.57
CA VAL A 283 12.43 -20.17 -29.14
C VAL A 283 11.45 -21.02 -28.34
N ALA A 284 10.16 -20.92 -28.63
CA ALA A 284 9.13 -21.74 -27.97
C ALA A 284 9.38 -23.24 -28.16
N SER A 285 9.72 -23.69 -29.38
CA SER A 285 10.05 -25.09 -29.64
C SER A 285 11.30 -25.54 -28.89
N ARG A 286 12.36 -24.72 -28.87
CA ARG A 286 13.58 -25.00 -28.10
C ARG A 286 13.29 -25.15 -26.60
N LEU A 287 12.54 -24.22 -26.01
CA LEU A 287 12.20 -24.27 -24.57
C LEU A 287 11.33 -25.49 -24.22
N PHE A 288 10.48 -25.93 -25.15
CA PHE A 288 9.73 -27.18 -25.00
C PHE A 288 10.64 -28.42 -25.06
N GLU A 289 11.54 -28.50 -26.04
CA GLU A 289 12.52 -29.59 -26.16
C GLU A 289 13.46 -29.69 -24.94
N GLU A 290 13.83 -28.54 -24.35
CA GLU A 290 14.62 -28.43 -23.13
C GLU A 290 13.81 -28.74 -21.85
N GLY A 291 12.48 -28.93 -21.95
CA GLY A 291 11.61 -29.29 -20.82
C GLY A 291 11.13 -28.12 -19.96
N TYR A 292 11.36 -26.87 -20.37
CA TYR A 292 10.87 -25.68 -19.66
C TYR A 292 9.39 -25.37 -19.93
N LEU A 293 8.88 -25.73 -21.11
CA LEU A 293 7.48 -25.53 -21.48
C LEU A 293 6.71 -26.86 -21.48
N GLY A 294 5.46 -26.81 -21.00
CA GLY A 294 4.53 -27.93 -21.05
C GLY A 294 3.88 -28.11 -22.43
N PRO A 295 3.15 -29.24 -22.63
CA PRO A 295 2.53 -29.57 -23.91
C PRO A 295 1.43 -28.59 -24.35
N MET A 296 0.89 -27.80 -23.43
CA MET A 296 -0.16 -26.81 -23.70
C MET A 296 0.39 -25.45 -24.16
N ALA A 297 1.71 -25.22 -24.11
CA ALA A 297 2.30 -23.98 -24.57
C ALA A 297 2.22 -23.86 -26.10
N ASP A 298 1.86 -22.67 -26.60
CA ASP A 298 1.87 -22.38 -28.04
C ASP A 298 3.32 -22.38 -28.57
N ARG A 299 3.58 -23.22 -29.57
CA ARG A 299 4.91 -23.39 -30.21
C ARG A 299 4.91 -23.05 -31.70
N GLU A 300 3.74 -22.86 -32.29
CA GLU A 300 3.58 -22.84 -33.75
C GLU A 300 3.14 -21.49 -34.28
N SER A 301 2.44 -20.69 -33.46
CA SER A 301 1.98 -19.38 -33.91
C SER A 301 3.15 -18.52 -34.42
N PRO A 302 2.94 -17.74 -35.49
CA PRO A 302 3.91 -16.74 -35.88
C PRO A 302 4.08 -15.71 -34.76
N SER A 303 5.30 -15.17 -34.67
CA SER A 303 5.60 -14.01 -33.83
C SER A 303 4.58 -12.89 -34.03
N ASN A 304 4.11 -12.29 -32.93
CA ASN A 304 3.13 -11.21 -32.98
C ASN A 304 3.70 -9.98 -32.25
N LEU A 305 3.80 -8.87 -32.98
CA LEU A 305 4.36 -7.63 -32.45
C LEU A 305 3.65 -7.15 -31.19
N GLY A 306 2.33 -7.35 -31.08
CA GLY A 306 1.55 -6.98 -29.90
C GLY A 306 2.05 -7.65 -28.62
N TYR A 307 2.43 -8.93 -28.70
CA TYR A 307 2.89 -9.73 -27.56
C TYR A 307 4.33 -9.40 -27.12
N PHE A 308 5.12 -8.77 -28.00
CA PHE A 308 6.47 -8.29 -27.65
C PHE A 308 6.44 -7.02 -26.81
N THR A 309 5.35 -6.27 -26.87
CA THR A 309 5.27 -4.94 -26.26
C THR A 309 5.24 -4.98 -24.74
N THR A 310 5.77 -3.93 -24.13
CA THR A 310 5.56 -3.67 -22.69
C THR A 310 4.09 -3.47 -22.37
N VAL A 311 3.32 -2.92 -23.33
CA VAL A 311 1.86 -2.75 -23.21
C VAL A 311 1.13 -4.08 -22.98
N HIS A 312 1.50 -5.16 -23.66
CA HIS A 312 0.89 -6.49 -23.41
C HIS A 312 1.11 -6.97 -21.98
N ARG A 313 2.37 -6.92 -21.52
CA ARG A 313 2.75 -7.34 -20.16
C ARG A 313 2.07 -6.47 -19.10
N GLN A 314 2.12 -5.15 -19.27
CA GLN A 314 1.48 -4.19 -18.37
C GLN A 314 -0.04 -4.36 -18.37
N GLY A 315 -0.67 -4.62 -19.52
CA GLY A 315 -2.12 -4.80 -19.62
C GLY A 315 -2.63 -5.99 -18.79
N ILE A 316 -1.90 -7.10 -18.77
CA ILE A 316 -2.26 -8.27 -17.95
C ILE A 316 -2.17 -7.94 -16.46
N VAL A 317 -1.04 -7.36 -16.05
CA VAL A 317 -0.79 -6.98 -14.65
C VAL A 317 -1.81 -5.93 -14.21
N PHE A 318 -2.08 -4.94 -15.05
CA PHE A 318 -3.04 -3.87 -14.80
C PHE A 318 -4.45 -4.41 -14.53
N GLU A 319 -4.96 -5.28 -15.40
CA GLU A 319 -6.30 -5.85 -15.22
C GLU A 319 -6.40 -6.74 -13.97
N GLU A 320 -5.35 -7.47 -13.62
CA GLU A 320 -5.35 -8.29 -12.41
C GLU A 320 -5.26 -7.43 -11.14
N MET A 321 -4.38 -6.44 -11.12
CA MET A 321 -4.30 -5.46 -10.02
C MET A 321 -5.63 -4.74 -9.82
N LYS A 322 -6.34 -4.38 -10.89
CA LYS A 322 -7.67 -3.77 -10.78
C LYS A 322 -8.67 -4.66 -10.04
N LYS A 323 -8.69 -5.96 -10.32
CA LYS A 323 -9.56 -6.92 -9.62
C LYS A 323 -9.22 -7.03 -8.14
N ILE A 324 -7.93 -7.08 -7.81
CA ILE A 324 -7.44 -7.12 -6.43
C ILE A 324 -7.90 -5.87 -5.67
N VAL A 325 -7.67 -4.69 -6.22
CA VAL A 325 -8.08 -3.41 -5.61
C VAL A 325 -9.60 -3.34 -5.45
N ALA A 326 -10.36 -3.74 -6.47
CA ALA A 326 -11.83 -3.80 -6.39
C ALA A 326 -12.31 -4.72 -5.27
N GLY A 327 -11.65 -5.84 -5.03
CA GLY A 327 -11.97 -6.75 -3.92
C GLY A 327 -11.84 -6.11 -2.54
N TYR A 328 -10.81 -5.29 -2.31
CA TYR A 328 -10.67 -4.52 -1.06
C TYR A 328 -11.72 -3.42 -0.94
N LEU A 329 -12.03 -2.71 -2.03
CA LEU A 329 -13.08 -1.69 -2.04
C LEU A 329 -14.46 -2.28 -1.74
N GLU A 330 -14.80 -3.42 -2.35
CA GLU A 330 -16.03 -4.19 -2.07
C GLU A 330 -16.14 -4.66 -0.63
N MET A 331 -15.01 -4.85 0.04
CA MET A 331 -14.96 -5.32 1.40
C MET A 331 -15.23 -4.20 2.39
N TRP A 332 -14.65 -3.02 2.16
CA TRP A 332 -14.60 -1.95 3.15
C TRP A 332 -15.52 -0.77 2.86
N TYR A 333 -16.01 -0.61 1.62
CA TYR A 333 -16.95 0.44 1.23
C TYR A 333 -18.36 -0.11 1.02
N VAL A 334 -18.84 -0.84 2.02
CA VAL A 334 -20.20 -1.41 2.10
C VAL A 334 -21.18 -0.49 2.81
#